data_AF-A0A8T7JM95-F1
#
_entry.id   AF-A0A8T7JM95-F1
#
_cell.length_a   1.000
_cell.length_b   1.000
_cell.length_c   1.000
_cell.angle_alpha   90.00
_cell.angle_beta   90.00
_cell.angle_gamma   90.00
#
_symmetry.space_group_name_H-M   'P 1'
#
loop_
_entity.id
_entity.type
_entity.pdbx_description
1 polymer ?
#
loop_
_entity_poly.entity_id
_entity_poly.type
_entity_poly.pdbx_seq_one_letter_code
_entity_poly.pdbx_strand_id
1 'polypeptide(L)'
;MTFLAKRMCYVLFFSMVMQTANANPQLLQHAQAASQAMSAMYMKALSQGSPKYQSDLDTYKKQASASIKIYQEQKGEMADHWAQRWNSFVNDLKAEYSPEYDWDVDSAIRREARAYLSDLFQYIENQAVYQQAQYQPLVAQVEMQAITARFFDVASSYNGTISLSPQDIEKLEPKAASKKFKQRMDDLAKAHPARSKQITAAKEKWEFVEDSVVNYGDQSAHFLVYATKNKIAKELQHKEVSVSLSGF
;
A
#
# COMPACT_ATOMS: atom_id res chain seq x y z
N MET A 1 55.61 -33.76 -8.51
CA MET A 1 55.03 -32.62 -7.75
C MET A 1 54.06 -31.81 -8.62
N THR A 2 53.04 -32.45 -9.20
CA THR A 2 52.14 -31.83 -10.20
C THR A 2 50.67 -32.18 -9.98
N PHE A 3 50.31 -32.66 -8.79
CA PHE A 3 48.92 -33.04 -8.46
C PHE A 3 48.28 -32.20 -7.34
N LEU A 4 49.06 -31.41 -6.58
CA LEU A 4 48.49 -30.53 -5.55
C LEU A 4 48.00 -29.18 -6.10
N ALA A 5 48.57 -28.68 -7.20
CA ALA A 5 48.23 -27.35 -7.73
C ALA A 5 46.87 -27.30 -8.45
N LYS A 6 46.28 -28.44 -8.85
CA LYS A 6 44.99 -28.48 -9.58
C LYS A 6 43.76 -28.56 -8.67
N ARG A 7 43.92 -28.88 -7.39
CA ARG A 7 42.79 -28.98 -6.44
C ARG A 7 42.50 -27.67 -5.70
N MET A 8 43.44 -26.72 -5.71
CA MET A 8 43.29 -25.44 -5.02
C MET A 8 42.59 -24.35 -5.83
N CYS A 9 42.34 -24.58 -7.12
CA CYS A 9 41.58 -23.64 -7.97
C CYS A 9 40.06 -23.88 -7.98
N TYR A 10 39.58 -25.02 -7.45
CA TYR A 10 38.13 -25.32 -7.43
C TYR A 10 37.40 -24.81 -6.19
N VAL A 11 38.11 -24.39 -5.14
CA VAL A 11 37.49 -23.83 -3.92
C VAL A 11 37.28 -22.32 -4.02
N LEU A 12 37.97 -21.63 -4.95
CA LEU A 12 37.88 -20.17 -5.12
C LEU A 12 36.88 -19.71 -6.19
N PHE A 13 36.21 -20.63 -6.90
CA PHE A 13 35.25 -20.29 -7.95
C PHE A 13 33.77 -20.52 -7.57
N PHE A 14 33.50 -20.87 -6.31
CA PHE A 14 32.15 -21.04 -5.77
C PHE A 14 31.75 -19.95 -4.77
N SER A 15 32.40 -18.78 -4.84
CA SER A 15 31.84 -17.52 -4.35
C SER A 15 31.01 -16.86 -5.46
N MET A 16 30.10 -17.64 -6.05
CA MET A 16 28.94 -17.04 -6.71
C MET A 16 28.22 -16.31 -5.59
N VAL A 17 28.34 -14.99 -5.63
CA VAL A 17 27.55 -14.04 -4.90
C VAL A 17 26.11 -14.45 -5.09
N MET A 18 25.59 -15.20 -4.12
CA MET A 18 24.17 -15.21 -3.81
C MET A 18 23.88 -13.75 -3.47
N GLN A 19 23.54 -12.96 -4.49
CA GLN A 19 22.83 -11.72 -4.26
C GLN A 19 21.52 -12.18 -3.64
N THR A 20 21.50 -12.27 -2.30
CA THR A 20 20.26 -12.25 -1.56
C THR A 20 19.57 -11.00 -2.07
N ALA A 21 18.53 -11.17 -2.89
CA ALA A 21 17.67 -10.07 -3.29
C ALA A 21 17.23 -9.42 -1.99
N ASN A 22 17.91 -8.33 -1.62
CA ASN A 22 17.71 -7.71 -0.34
C ASN A 22 16.34 -7.07 -0.42
N ALA A 23 15.43 -7.71 0.28
CA ALA A 23 14.07 -7.33 0.48
C ALA A 23 13.98 -5.82 0.75
N ASN A 24 13.32 -5.12 -0.16
CA ASN A 24 13.33 -3.67 -0.16
C ASN A 24 12.01 -3.14 0.41
N PRO A 25 12.00 -2.53 1.62
CA PRO A 25 10.79 -2.00 2.22
C PRO A 25 10.21 -0.82 1.44
N GLN A 26 10.97 -0.21 0.52
CA GLN A 26 10.57 1.00 -0.18
C GLN A 26 9.39 0.78 -1.13
N LEU A 27 9.24 -0.40 -1.72
CA LEU A 27 8.04 -0.71 -2.51
C LEU A 27 6.79 -0.80 -1.63
N LEU A 28 6.90 -1.38 -0.43
CA LEU A 28 5.79 -1.43 0.51
C LEU A 28 5.44 -0.03 1.04
N GLN A 29 6.46 0.79 1.33
CA GLN A 29 6.25 2.20 1.71
C GLN A 29 5.59 2.99 0.58
N HIS A 30 6.01 2.74 -0.66
CA HIS A 30 5.36 3.31 -1.84
C HIS A 30 3.91 2.88 -1.96
N ALA A 31 3.61 1.59 -1.89
CA ALA A 31 2.25 1.08 -1.98
C ALA A 31 1.34 1.65 -0.89
N GLN A 32 1.85 1.77 0.34
CA GLN A 32 1.14 2.41 1.44
C GLN A 32 0.82 3.87 1.11
N ALA A 33 1.83 4.67 0.74
CA ALA A 33 1.67 6.10 0.47
C ALA A 33 0.81 6.37 -0.78
N ALA A 34 0.96 5.58 -1.84
CA ALA A 34 0.15 5.68 -3.06
C ALA A 34 -1.33 5.40 -2.75
N SER A 35 -1.63 4.35 -1.98
CA SER A 35 -2.98 4.04 -1.53
C SER A 35 -3.58 5.14 -0.64
N GLN A 36 -2.75 5.75 0.22
CA GLN A 36 -3.15 6.89 1.04
C GLN A 36 -3.44 8.14 0.19
N ALA A 37 -2.64 8.42 -0.84
CA ALA A 37 -2.87 9.49 -1.79
C ALA A 37 -4.20 9.29 -2.52
N MET A 38 -4.46 8.10 -3.05
CA MET A 38 -5.72 7.77 -3.70
C MET A 38 -6.91 7.95 -2.76
N SER A 39 -6.82 7.45 -1.52
CA SER A 39 -7.85 7.66 -0.50
C SER A 39 -8.11 9.14 -0.21
N ALA A 40 -7.06 9.95 -0.12
CA ALA A 40 -7.18 11.39 0.12
C ALA A 40 -7.79 12.13 -1.07
N MET A 41 -7.44 11.73 -2.30
CA MET A 41 -8.05 12.26 -3.52
C MET A 41 -9.56 12.02 -3.53
N TYR A 42 -10.01 10.79 -3.30
CA TYR A 42 -11.44 10.47 -3.25
C TYR A 42 -12.14 11.16 -2.07
N MET A 43 -11.48 11.26 -0.91
CA MET A 43 -12.04 12.02 0.22
C MET A 43 -12.16 13.51 -0.07
N LYS A 44 -11.27 14.10 -0.87
CA LYS A 44 -11.41 15.48 -1.32
C LYS A 44 -12.71 15.65 -2.12
N ALA A 45 -13.01 14.73 -3.05
CA ALA A 45 -14.27 14.72 -3.77
C ALA A 45 -15.48 14.56 -2.83
N LEU A 46 -15.48 13.49 -2.01
CA LEU A 46 -16.58 13.16 -1.09
C LEU A 46 -16.86 14.24 -0.03
N SER A 47 -15.88 15.10 0.28
CA SER A 47 -16.00 16.18 1.26
C SER A 47 -16.20 17.55 0.64
N GLN A 48 -16.57 17.62 -0.64
CA GLN A 48 -16.82 18.87 -1.36
C GLN A 48 -15.61 19.81 -1.36
N GLY A 49 -14.43 19.24 -1.64
CA GLY A 49 -13.21 20.01 -1.85
C GLY A 49 -12.46 20.40 -0.58
N SER A 50 -12.69 19.73 0.55
CA SER A 50 -12.08 20.12 1.83
C SER A 50 -10.54 20.27 1.71
N PRO A 51 -9.97 21.43 2.10
CA PRO A 51 -8.52 21.68 2.03
C PRO A 51 -7.70 20.68 2.84
N LYS A 52 -8.29 20.08 3.87
CA LYS A 52 -7.65 19.06 4.70
C LYS A 52 -7.22 17.85 3.87
N TYR A 53 -8.08 17.37 2.96
CA TYR A 53 -7.75 16.20 2.13
C TYR A 53 -6.85 16.56 0.94
N GLN A 54 -6.85 17.82 0.50
CA GLN A 54 -5.82 18.31 -0.41
C GLN A 54 -4.43 18.25 0.25
N SER A 55 -4.30 18.73 1.48
CA SER A 55 -3.03 18.66 2.22
C SER A 55 -2.56 17.23 2.46
N ASP A 56 -3.49 16.32 2.81
CA ASP A 56 -3.19 14.89 2.93
C ASP A 56 -2.72 14.32 1.57
N LEU A 57 -3.43 14.61 0.48
CA LEU A 57 -3.10 14.16 -0.88
C LEU A 57 -1.69 14.60 -1.28
N ASP A 58 -1.35 15.87 -1.12
CA ASP A 58 -0.04 16.40 -1.46
C ASP A 58 1.08 15.74 -0.65
N THR A 59 0.83 15.53 0.64
CA THR A 59 1.76 14.85 1.55
C THR A 59 2.02 13.41 1.08
N TYR A 60 0.97 12.66 0.78
CA TYR A 60 1.09 11.26 0.38
C TYR A 60 1.65 11.09 -1.03
N LYS A 61 1.33 12.00 -1.97
CA LYS A 61 1.98 12.04 -3.29
C LYS A 61 3.49 12.21 -3.16
N LYS A 62 3.93 13.14 -2.32
CA LYS A 62 5.36 13.37 -2.05
C LYS A 62 6.02 12.13 -1.44
N GLN A 63 5.39 11.49 -0.46
CA GLN A 63 5.91 10.29 0.18
C GLN A 63 6.02 9.12 -0.81
N ALA A 64 4.97 8.88 -1.60
CA ALA A 64 4.95 7.82 -2.62
C ALA A 64 6.02 8.04 -3.69
N SER A 65 6.17 9.27 -4.19
CA SER A 65 7.21 9.60 -5.18
C SER A 65 8.62 9.47 -4.59
N ALA A 66 8.82 9.80 -3.31
CA ALA A 66 10.12 9.64 -2.66
C ALA A 66 10.49 8.16 -2.50
N SER A 67 9.58 7.33 -1.99
CA SER A 67 9.87 5.91 -1.75
C SER A 67 10.07 5.13 -3.05
N ILE A 68 9.32 5.42 -4.12
CA ILE A 68 9.53 4.74 -5.41
C ILE A 68 10.85 5.13 -6.07
N LYS A 69 11.28 6.38 -5.89
CA LYS A 69 12.60 6.83 -6.34
C LYS A 69 13.71 6.07 -5.62
N ILE A 70 13.63 5.91 -4.29
CA ILE A 70 14.60 5.13 -3.53
C ILE A 70 14.56 3.65 -3.97
N TYR A 71 13.38 3.10 -4.24
CA TYR A 71 13.23 1.73 -4.76
C TYR A 71 13.98 1.54 -6.10
N GLN A 72 13.89 2.52 -7.01
CA GLN A 72 14.67 2.54 -8.25
C GLN A 72 16.18 2.65 -8.01
N GLU A 73 16.61 3.59 -7.15
CA GLU A 73 18.04 3.79 -6.83
C GLU A 73 18.66 2.53 -6.22
N GLN A 74 17.88 1.77 -5.45
CA GLN A 74 18.28 0.48 -4.86
C GLN A 74 18.15 -0.69 -5.83
N LYS A 75 17.82 -0.45 -7.10
CA LYS A 75 17.65 -1.45 -8.16
C LYS A 75 16.64 -2.54 -7.76
N GLY A 76 15.53 -2.13 -7.17
CA GLY A 76 14.43 -3.02 -6.86
C GLY A 76 13.91 -3.75 -8.10
N GLU A 77 13.42 -4.97 -7.92
CA GLU A 77 12.80 -5.73 -9.00
C GLU A 77 11.61 -4.95 -9.59
N MET A 78 11.54 -4.82 -10.92
CA MET A 78 10.48 -4.04 -11.59
C MET A 78 10.41 -2.56 -11.15
N ALA A 79 11.46 -1.99 -10.52
CA ALA A 79 11.40 -0.63 -9.99
C ALA A 79 11.12 0.42 -11.06
N ASP A 80 11.75 0.31 -12.24
CA ASP A 80 11.51 1.22 -13.35
C ASP A 80 10.09 1.16 -13.88
N HIS A 81 9.52 -0.05 -13.96
CA HIS A 81 8.12 -0.25 -14.33
C HIS A 81 7.17 0.47 -13.36
N TRP A 82 7.34 0.26 -12.04
CA TRP A 82 6.47 0.85 -11.04
C TRP A 82 6.61 2.38 -10.96
N ALA A 83 7.82 2.89 -11.10
CA ALA A 83 8.07 4.32 -11.13
C ALA A 83 7.51 4.99 -12.38
N GLN A 84 7.70 4.38 -13.56
CA GLN A 84 7.15 4.90 -14.81
C GLN A 84 5.62 5.00 -14.72
N ARG A 85 4.96 3.93 -14.23
CA ARG A 85 3.50 3.92 -14.06
C ARG A 85 3.02 4.94 -13.04
N TRP A 86 3.69 5.08 -11.89
CA TRP A 86 3.31 6.11 -10.91
C TRP A 86 3.45 7.53 -11.49
N ASN A 87 4.59 7.79 -12.14
CA ASN A 87 4.90 9.11 -12.69
C ASN A 87 4.01 9.50 -13.86
N SER A 88 3.38 8.54 -14.56
CA SER A 88 2.52 8.84 -15.72
C SER A 88 1.18 9.46 -15.33
N PHE A 89 0.71 9.31 -14.08
CA PHE A 89 -0.58 9.86 -13.65
C PHE A 89 -0.53 10.67 -12.36
N VAL A 90 0.56 10.61 -11.56
CA VAL A 90 0.61 11.26 -10.24
C VAL A 90 0.31 12.76 -10.30
N ASN A 91 0.73 13.48 -11.34
CA ASN A 91 0.46 14.90 -11.48
C ASN A 91 -1.04 15.19 -11.66
N ASP A 92 -1.74 14.30 -12.35
CA ASP A 92 -3.18 14.36 -12.61
C ASP A 92 -4.01 13.64 -11.53
N LEU A 93 -3.37 13.05 -10.51
CA LEU A 93 -4.05 12.51 -9.34
C LEU A 93 -4.59 13.65 -8.48
N LYS A 94 -5.81 14.10 -8.79
CA LYS A 94 -6.52 15.24 -8.19
C LYS A 94 -8.04 15.07 -8.26
N ALA A 95 -8.73 15.75 -7.35
CA ALA A 95 -10.17 16.02 -7.47
C ALA A 95 -10.37 17.51 -7.75
N GLU A 96 -11.22 17.82 -8.72
CA GLU A 96 -11.47 19.18 -9.22
C GLU A 96 -12.95 19.48 -9.26
N TYR A 97 -13.29 20.75 -9.06
CA TYR A 97 -14.66 21.23 -9.17
C TYR A 97 -15.01 21.48 -10.63
N SER A 98 -16.16 20.97 -11.06
CA SER A 98 -16.82 21.38 -12.29
C SER A 98 -18.31 21.68 -12.02
N PRO A 99 -18.94 22.63 -12.74
CA PRO A 99 -20.37 22.90 -12.56
C PRO A 99 -21.28 21.71 -12.87
N GLU A 100 -20.82 20.77 -13.70
CA GLU A 100 -21.60 19.62 -14.16
C GLU A 100 -21.51 18.42 -13.20
N TYR A 101 -20.34 18.21 -12.57
CA TYR A 101 -20.05 17.02 -11.75
C TYR A 101 -19.67 17.36 -10.30
N ASP A 102 -19.76 18.63 -9.89
CA ASP A 102 -19.24 19.16 -8.63
C ASP A 102 -17.75 18.77 -8.44
N TRP A 103 -17.30 18.54 -7.21
CA TRP A 103 -15.99 17.94 -6.94
C TRP A 103 -15.94 16.47 -7.34
N ASP A 104 -15.24 16.18 -8.43
CA ASP A 104 -15.07 14.82 -8.94
C ASP A 104 -13.62 14.53 -9.36
N VAL A 105 -13.34 13.26 -9.58
CA VAL A 105 -12.09 12.73 -10.12
C VAL A 105 -12.32 12.31 -11.56
N ASP A 106 -11.47 12.80 -12.47
CA ASP A 106 -11.52 12.41 -13.88
C ASP A 106 -11.59 10.89 -14.06
N SER A 107 -12.47 10.44 -14.96
CA SER A 107 -12.76 9.02 -15.11
C SER A 107 -11.55 8.21 -15.62
N ALA A 108 -10.66 8.81 -16.43
CA ALA A 108 -9.45 8.15 -16.89
C ALA A 108 -8.44 8.03 -15.76
N ILE A 109 -8.26 9.08 -14.96
CA ILE A 109 -7.40 9.05 -13.78
C ILE A 109 -7.89 8.02 -12.76
N ARG A 110 -9.20 7.94 -12.52
CA ARG A 110 -9.80 6.92 -11.64
C ARG A 110 -9.48 5.50 -12.11
N ARG A 111 -9.62 5.22 -13.42
CA ARG A 111 -9.29 3.92 -14.00
C ARG A 111 -7.80 3.59 -13.87
N GLU A 112 -6.92 4.55 -14.16
CA GLU A 112 -5.47 4.32 -14.03
C GLU A 112 -5.06 4.08 -12.58
N ALA A 113 -5.55 4.90 -11.64
CA ALA A 113 -5.27 4.74 -10.22
C ALA A 113 -5.74 3.37 -9.70
N ARG A 114 -6.94 2.92 -10.12
CA ARG A 114 -7.47 1.60 -9.75
C ARG A 114 -6.63 0.46 -10.31
N ALA A 115 -6.27 0.51 -11.59
CA ALA A 115 -5.43 -0.50 -12.22
C ALA A 115 -4.07 -0.57 -11.54
N TYR A 116 -3.44 0.61 -11.32
CA TYR A 116 -2.18 0.73 -10.61
C TYR A 116 -2.22 0.09 -9.22
N LEU A 117 -3.23 0.44 -8.42
CA LEU A 117 -3.42 -0.08 -7.07
C LEU A 117 -3.54 -1.60 -7.07
N SER A 118 -4.37 -2.14 -7.97
CA SER A 118 -4.68 -3.57 -8.04
C SER A 118 -3.47 -4.38 -8.49
N ASP A 119 -2.76 -3.89 -9.51
CA ASP A 119 -1.55 -4.54 -10.02
C ASP A 119 -0.42 -4.52 -8.99
N LEU A 120 -0.21 -3.39 -8.33
CA LEU A 120 0.83 -3.25 -7.31
C LEU A 120 0.54 -4.12 -6.09
N PHE A 121 -0.72 -4.16 -5.64
CA PHE A 121 -1.14 -5.02 -4.53
C PHE A 121 -0.92 -6.50 -4.87
N GLN A 122 -1.37 -6.96 -6.04
CA GLN A 122 -1.17 -8.34 -6.47
C GLN A 122 0.32 -8.69 -6.61
N TYR A 123 1.13 -7.77 -7.16
CA TYR A 123 2.57 -7.97 -7.25
C TYR A 123 3.18 -8.19 -5.87
N ILE A 124 2.89 -7.31 -4.90
CA ILE A 124 3.38 -7.43 -3.51
C ILE A 124 2.94 -8.75 -2.86
N GLU A 125 1.68 -9.15 -3.02
CA GLU A 125 1.16 -10.40 -2.45
C GLU A 125 1.89 -11.64 -2.98
N ASN A 126 2.33 -11.60 -4.23
CA ASN A 126 3.04 -12.71 -4.88
C ASN A 126 4.54 -12.76 -4.55
N GLN A 127 5.07 -11.75 -3.83
CA GLN A 127 6.48 -11.70 -3.47
C GLN A 127 6.73 -12.44 -2.15
N ALA A 128 7.36 -13.62 -2.25
CA ALA A 128 7.70 -14.45 -1.08
C ALA A 128 8.53 -13.70 -0.03
N VAL A 129 9.33 -12.73 -0.47
CA VAL A 129 10.18 -11.91 0.40
C VAL A 129 9.37 -11.09 1.41
N TYR A 130 8.18 -10.63 1.04
CA TYR A 130 7.30 -9.86 1.92
C TYR A 130 6.54 -10.73 2.93
N GLN A 131 6.62 -12.06 2.81
CA GLN A 131 6.07 -13.00 3.80
C GLN A 131 7.00 -13.16 5.02
N GLN A 132 8.20 -12.60 5.00
CA GLN A 132 9.13 -12.63 6.14
C GLN A 132 8.63 -11.73 7.29
N ALA A 133 8.88 -12.16 8.53
CA ALA A 133 8.39 -11.53 9.76
C ALA A 133 8.65 -10.01 9.85
N GLN A 134 9.84 -9.57 9.42
CA GLN A 134 10.24 -8.16 9.48
C GLN A 134 9.38 -7.21 8.61
N TYR A 135 8.76 -7.73 7.55
CA TYR A 135 7.91 -6.92 6.65
C TYR A 135 6.43 -6.96 7.01
N GLN A 136 6.02 -7.91 7.85
CA GLN A 136 4.61 -8.14 8.21
C GLN A 136 3.89 -6.89 8.72
N PRO A 137 4.49 -6.02 9.57
CA PRO A 137 3.82 -4.79 10.00
C PRO A 137 3.52 -3.85 8.84
N LEU A 138 4.40 -3.78 7.84
CA LEU A 138 4.24 -2.89 6.70
C LEU A 138 3.32 -3.51 5.63
N VAL A 139 3.35 -4.83 5.45
CA VAL A 139 2.36 -5.54 4.63
C VAL A 139 0.94 -5.33 5.18
N ALA A 140 0.75 -5.42 6.50
CA ALA A 140 -0.55 -5.12 7.13
C ALA A 140 -1.05 -3.70 6.81
N GLN A 141 -0.14 -2.72 6.76
CA GLN A 141 -0.47 -1.35 6.36
C GLN A 141 -0.88 -1.26 4.89
N VAL A 142 -0.15 -1.94 4.00
CA VAL A 142 -0.47 -1.99 2.56
C VAL A 142 -1.84 -2.61 2.34
N GLU A 143 -2.14 -3.74 2.98
CA GLU A 143 -3.46 -4.41 2.89
C GLU A 143 -4.59 -3.46 3.30
N MET A 144 -4.51 -2.87 4.50
CA MET A 144 -5.53 -1.95 4.97
C MET A 144 -5.67 -0.72 4.05
N GLN A 145 -4.57 -0.08 3.66
CA GLN A 145 -4.65 1.12 2.81
C GLN A 145 -5.18 0.79 1.41
N ALA A 146 -4.81 -0.36 0.82
CA ALA A 146 -5.30 -0.77 -0.50
C ALA A 146 -6.81 -1.04 -0.48
N ILE A 147 -7.30 -1.78 0.52
CA ILE A 147 -8.74 -2.08 0.66
C ILE A 147 -9.52 -0.77 0.88
N THR A 148 -9.02 0.13 1.73
CA THR A 148 -9.70 1.42 1.97
C THR A 148 -9.67 2.34 0.75
N ALA A 149 -8.57 2.38 -0.02
CA ALA A 149 -8.51 3.11 -1.27
C ALA A 149 -9.54 2.58 -2.29
N ARG A 150 -9.71 1.25 -2.37
CA ARG A 150 -10.77 0.63 -3.20
C ARG A 150 -12.17 1.00 -2.71
N PHE A 151 -12.39 1.03 -1.39
CA PHE A 151 -13.65 1.50 -0.82
C PHE A 151 -13.95 2.94 -1.24
N PHE A 152 -13.00 3.86 -1.12
CA PHE A 152 -13.23 5.26 -1.50
C PHE A 152 -13.43 5.46 -3.00
N ASP A 153 -12.74 4.67 -3.83
CA ASP A 153 -12.98 4.66 -5.28
C ASP A 153 -14.44 4.27 -5.57
N VAL A 154 -14.90 3.15 -5.03
CA VAL A 154 -16.29 2.68 -5.22
C VAL A 154 -17.30 3.68 -4.66
N ALA A 155 -17.10 4.15 -3.43
CA ALA A 155 -18.02 5.06 -2.74
C ALA A 155 -18.12 6.45 -3.39
N SER A 156 -17.07 6.87 -4.13
CA SER A 156 -17.07 8.13 -4.87
C SER A 156 -17.43 7.97 -6.35
N SER A 157 -17.78 6.76 -6.81
CA SER A 157 -18.18 6.50 -8.19
C SER A 157 -19.69 6.51 -8.33
N TYR A 158 -20.20 7.18 -9.38
CA TYR A 158 -21.62 7.14 -9.75
C TYR A 158 -22.15 5.72 -9.97
N ASN A 159 -21.31 4.79 -10.47
CA ASN A 159 -21.69 3.43 -10.78
C ASN A 159 -21.37 2.43 -9.66
N GLY A 160 -20.83 2.90 -8.53
CA GLY A 160 -20.42 2.05 -7.42
C GLY A 160 -19.55 0.87 -7.87
N THR A 161 -19.92 -0.34 -7.45
CA THR A 161 -19.19 -1.58 -7.77
C THR A 161 -19.25 -1.97 -9.24
N ILE A 162 -20.24 -1.50 -10.00
CA ILE A 162 -20.37 -1.74 -11.45
C ILE A 162 -19.21 -1.11 -12.22
N SER A 163 -18.55 -0.10 -11.63
CA SER A 163 -17.37 0.54 -12.22
C SER A 163 -16.10 -0.33 -12.21
N LEU A 164 -16.09 -1.45 -11.49
CA LEU A 164 -14.93 -2.31 -11.34
C LEU A 164 -14.84 -3.35 -12.46
N SER A 165 -13.67 -3.50 -13.08
CA SER A 165 -13.44 -4.61 -14.01
C SER A 165 -13.30 -5.94 -13.25
N PRO A 166 -13.62 -7.08 -13.87
CA PRO A 166 -13.39 -8.40 -13.25
C PRO A 166 -11.93 -8.60 -12.82
N GLN A 167 -10.99 -8.12 -13.61
CA GLN A 167 -9.56 -8.21 -13.30
C GLN A 167 -9.20 -7.39 -12.05
N ASP A 168 -9.76 -6.19 -11.90
CA ASP A 168 -9.54 -5.37 -10.71
C ASP A 168 -10.12 -6.00 -9.45
N ILE A 169 -11.22 -6.75 -9.56
CA ILE A 169 -11.84 -7.48 -8.44
C ILE A 169 -10.97 -8.67 -8.05
N GLU A 170 -10.49 -9.44 -9.02
CA GLU A 170 -9.66 -10.64 -8.77
C GLU A 170 -8.33 -10.28 -8.10
N LYS A 171 -7.70 -9.19 -8.53
CA LYS A 171 -6.40 -8.73 -8.02
C LYS A 171 -6.46 -8.17 -6.60
N LEU A 172 -7.58 -7.57 -6.23
CA LEU A 172 -7.81 -6.98 -4.91
C LEU A 172 -9.25 -7.25 -4.48
N GLU A 173 -9.51 -8.48 -4.05
CA GLU A 173 -10.81 -8.87 -3.51
C GLU A 173 -10.92 -8.40 -2.05
N PRO A 174 -11.84 -7.46 -1.72
CA PRO A 174 -11.87 -6.81 -0.40
C PRO A 174 -12.06 -7.77 0.77
N LYS A 175 -12.87 -8.82 0.64
CA LYS A 175 -13.17 -9.76 1.74
C LYS A 175 -11.97 -10.65 2.04
N ALA A 176 -11.32 -11.18 1.01
CA ALA A 176 -10.12 -11.98 1.12
C ALA A 176 -8.96 -11.16 1.69
N ALA A 177 -8.76 -9.94 1.18
CA ALA A 177 -7.72 -9.03 1.69
C ALA A 177 -7.99 -8.63 3.15
N SER A 178 -9.24 -8.34 3.53
CA SER A 178 -9.62 -8.06 4.93
C SER A 178 -9.35 -9.24 5.85
N LYS A 179 -9.69 -10.46 5.41
CA LYS A 179 -9.40 -11.69 6.17
C LYS A 179 -7.90 -11.87 6.38
N LYS A 180 -7.09 -11.65 5.35
CA LYS A 180 -5.62 -11.71 5.43
C LYS A 180 -5.07 -10.67 6.41
N PHE A 181 -5.53 -9.43 6.32
CA PHE A 181 -5.16 -8.38 7.26
C PHE A 181 -5.44 -8.78 8.70
N LYS A 182 -6.66 -9.24 9.02
CA LYS A 182 -7.03 -9.65 10.38
C LYS A 182 -6.19 -10.82 10.89
N GLN A 183 -5.93 -11.82 10.05
CA GLN A 183 -5.03 -12.93 10.39
C GLN A 183 -3.61 -12.43 10.69
N ARG A 184 -3.09 -11.52 9.86
CA ARG A 184 -1.76 -10.93 10.05
C ARG A 184 -1.67 -10.13 11.35
N MET A 185 -2.74 -9.43 11.72
CA MET A 185 -2.83 -8.74 13.01
C MET A 185 -2.77 -9.71 14.19
N ASP A 186 -3.47 -10.85 14.10
CA ASP A 186 -3.40 -11.89 15.14
C ASP A 186 -1.98 -12.47 15.28
N ASP A 187 -1.30 -12.70 14.15
CA ASP A 187 0.05 -13.25 14.14
C ASP A 187 1.09 -12.22 14.64
N LEU A 188 0.94 -10.95 14.28
CA LEU A 188 1.74 -9.85 14.82
C LEU A 188 1.54 -9.67 16.34
N ALA A 189 0.31 -9.80 16.83
CA ALA A 189 0.02 -9.69 18.25
C ALA A 189 0.67 -10.82 19.07
N LYS A 190 0.78 -12.03 18.49
CA LYS A 190 1.51 -13.16 19.10
C LYS A 190 3.03 -12.97 19.04
N ALA A 191 3.54 -12.50 17.90
CA ALA A 191 4.98 -12.28 17.69
C ALA A 191 5.54 -11.12 18.53
N HIS A 192 4.70 -10.14 18.89
CA HIS A 192 5.10 -8.97 19.67
C HIS A 192 4.24 -8.79 20.94
N PRO A 193 4.42 -9.63 21.97
CA PRO A 193 3.58 -9.59 23.18
C PRO A 193 3.50 -8.21 23.85
N ALA A 194 4.61 -7.46 23.86
CA ALA A 194 4.65 -6.10 24.41
C ALA A 194 3.71 -5.11 23.71
N ARG A 195 3.37 -5.36 22.44
CA ARG A 195 2.44 -4.54 21.62
C ARG A 195 1.11 -5.24 21.36
N SER A 196 0.89 -6.43 21.89
CA SER A 196 -0.29 -7.26 21.61
C SER A 196 -1.60 -6.51 21.83
N LYS A 197 -1.73 -5.76 22.93
CA LYS A 197 -2.91 -4.91 23.21
C LYS A 197 -3.14 -3.84 22.13
N GLN A 198 -2.07 -3.18 21.68
CA GLN A 198 -2.14 -2.14 20.66
C GLN A 198 -2.55 -2.73 19.31
N ILE A 199 -1.96 -3.87 18.93
CA ILE A 199 -2.26 -4.56 17.66
C ILE A 199 -3.69 -5.11 17.68
N THR A 200 -4.13 -5.70 18.79
CA THR A 200 -5.51 -6.19 18.95
C THR A 200 -6.50 -5.03 18.85
N ALA A 201 -6.24 -3.90 19.52
CA ALA A 201 -7.09 -2.72 19.42
C ALA A 201 -7.13 -2.13 17.99
N ALA A 202 -6.07 -2.28 17.22
CA ALA A 202 -6.04 -1.89 15.81
C ALA A 202 -6.90 -2.83 14.94
N LYS A 203 -6.88 -4.14 15.21
CA LYS A 203 -7.77 -5.12 14.57
C LYS A 203 -9.24 -4.87 14.91
N GLU A 204 -9.58 -4.63 16.18
CA GLU A 204 -10.95 -4.33 16.61
C GLU A 204 -11.50 -3.06 15.92
N LYS A 205 -10.67 -2.02 15.79
CA LYS A 205 -11.03 -0.82 15.02
C LYS A 205 -11.31 -1.11 13.55
N TRP A 206 -10.55 -2.04 12.95
CA TRP A 206 -10.80 -2.47 11.59
C TRP A 206 -12.13 -3.21 11.47
N GLU A 207 -12.38 -4.18 12.35
CA GLU A 207 -13.62 -4.96 12.38
C GLU A 207 -14.85 -4.05 12.53
N PHE A 208 -14.73 -2.96 13.28
CA PHE A 208 -15.79 -1.96 13.41
C PHE A 208 -16.18 -1.27 12.10
N VAL A 209 -15.22 -1.04 11.19
CA VAL A 209 -15.49 -0.40 9.88
C VAL A 209 -15.52 -1.39 8.71
N GLU A 210 -15.24 -2.66 8.97
CA GLU A 210 -15.04 -3.69 7.95
C GLU A 210 -16.26 -3.82 7.05
N ASP A 211 -17.46 -3.89 7.63
CA ASP A 211 -18.70 -4.08 6.86
C ASP A 211 -18.91 -2.96 5.82
N SER A 212 -18.68 -1.70 6.20
CA SER A 212 -18.72 -0.57 5.27
C SER A 212 -17.68 -0.70 4.17
N VAL A 213 -16.47 -1.18 4.50
CA VAL A 213 -15.33 -1.24 3.60
C VAL A 213 -15.42 -2.43 2.62
N VAL A 214 -15.90 -3.59 3.06
CA VAL A 214 -15.90 -4.83 2.27
C VAL A 214 -17.23 -5.13 1.58
N ASN A 215 -18.35 -4.64 2.13
CA ASN A 215 -19.68 -4.81 1.53
C ASN A 215 -20.17 -3.52 0.84
N TYR A 216 -19.37 -2.45 0.88
CA TYR A 216 -19.72 -1.13 0.31
C TYR A 216 -21.08 -0.62 0.82
N GLY A 217 -21.36 -0.86 2.11
CA GLY A 217 -22.67 -0.58 2.71
C GLY A 217 -23.17 0.83 2.41
N ASP A 218 -24.47 0.94 2.11
CA ASP A 218 -25.12 2.15 1.62
C ASP A 218 -24.94 3.33 2.57
N GLN A 219 -24.11 4.27 2.13
CA GLN A 219 -23.99 5.67 2.53
C GLN A 219 -23.47 5.98 3.96
N SER A 220 -22.63 7.04 4.02
CA SER A 220 -22.22 7.85 5.18
C SER A 220 -20.97 7.49 6.01
N ALA A 221 -20.37 6.31 5.92
CA ALA A 221 -19.21 5.98 6.77
C ALA A 221 -17.84 6.45 6.25
N HIS A 222 -17.73 7.16 5.11
CA HIS A 222 -16.42 7.48 4.51
C HIS A 222 -15.50 8.31 5.42
N PHE A 223 -16.04 9.28 6.15
CA PHE A 223 -15.26 10.02 7.16
C PHE A 223 -14.78 9.12 8.30
N LEU A 224 -15.64 8.19 8.75
CA LEU A 224 -15.32 7.24 9.80
C LEU A 224 -14.23 6.25 9.35
N VAL A 225 -14.37 5.67 8.15
CA VAL A 225 -13.35 4.80 7.54
C VAL A 225 -12.02 5.53 7.43
N TYR A 226 -12.02 6.79 6.95
CA TYR A 226 -10.80 7.57 6.79
C TYR A 226 -10.13 7.88 8.14
N ALA A 227 -10.91 8.25 9.15
CA ALA A 227 -10.39 8.49 10.49
C ALA A 227 -9.82 7.20 11.12
N THR A 228 -10.54 6.09 10.97
CA THR A 228 -10.17 4.78 11.51
C THR A 228 -8.89 4.24 10.89
N LYS A 229 -8.76 4.24 9.55
CA LYS A 229 -7.52 3.76 8.90
C LYS A 229 -6.28 4.55 9.32
N ASN A 230 -6.44 5.86 9.58
CA ASN A 230 -5.34 6.71 10.02
C ASN A 230 -4.97 6.44 11.49
N LYS A 231 -5.93 6.07 12.35
CA LYS A 231 -5.66 5.63 13.73
C LYS A 231 -4.94 4.28 13.75
N ILE A 232 -5.43 3.30 12.98
CA ILE A 232 -4.79 1.99 12.84
C ILE A 232 -3.35 2.16 12.32
N ALA A 233 -3.15 2.99 11.29
CA ALA A 233 -1.83 3.24 10.74
C ALA A 233 -0.84 3.76 11.79
N LYS A 234 -1.26 4.68 12.67
CA LYS A 234 -0.44 5.19 13.77
C LYS A 234 -0.16 4.12 14.83
N GLU A 235 -1.11 3.25 15.12
CA GLU A 235 -0.94 2.15 16.08
C GLU A 235 0.04 1.09 15.57
N LEU A 236 0.08 0.88 14.26
CA LEU A 236 0.97 -0.06 13.60
C LEU A 236 2.36 0.52 13.32
N GLN A 237 2.53 1.84 13.22
CA GLN A 237 3.84 2.49 13.06
C GLN A 237 4.80 2.08 14.19
N HIS A 238 5.94 1.51 13.80
CA HIS A 238 7.00 1.09 14.70
C HIS A 238 8.06 2.19 14.79
N LYS A 239 8.38 2.67 16.00
CA LYS A 239 9.45 3.66 16.21
C LYS A 239 10.87 3.15 15.92
N GLU A 240 11.08 1.85 15.74
CA GLU A 240 12.44 1.35 15.43
C GLU A 240 12.79 1.40 13.94
N VAL A 241 11.80 1.55 13.03
CA VAL A 241 12.09 1.76 11.58
C VAL A 241 12.59 3.18 11.29
N SER A 242 12.38 4.13 12.22
CA SER A 242 12.93 5.49 12.11
C SER A 242 14.42 5.61 12.46
N VAL A 243 15.04 4.60 13.07
CA VAL A 243 16.46 4.68 13.50
C VAL A 243 17.43 4.45 12.32
N SER A 244 16.97 3.88 11.19
CA SER A 244 17.80 3.76 9.98
C SER A 244 17.70 4.95 9.02
N LEU A 245 16.97 6.01 9.38
CA LEU A 245 16.71 7.18 8.51
C LEU A 245 17.27 8.50 9.06
N SER A 246 17.96 8.49 10.21
CA SER A 246 18.70 9.65 10.74
C SER A 246 20.19 9.60 10.39
N GLY A 247 20.57 8.80 9.39
CA GLY A 247 21.95 8.54 9.03
C GLY A 247 22.26 8.79 7.55
N PHE A 248 21.62 9.78 6.91
CA PHE A 248 22.08 10.41 5.67
C PHE A 248 21.53 11.84 5.58
#